data_AF-A0A060BLS8-F1
#
_entry.id   AF-A0A060BLS8-F1
#
_cell.length_a   1.000
_cell.length_b   1.000
_cell.length_c   1.000
_cell.angle_alpha   90.00
_cell.angle_beta   90.00
_cell.angle_gamma   90.00
#
_symmetry.space_group_name_H-M   'P 1'
#
loop_
_entity.id
_entity.type
_entity.pdbx_description
1 polymer ?
#
loop_
_entity_poly.entity_id
_entity_poly.type
_entity_poly.pdbx_seq_one_letter_code
_entity_poly.pdbx_strand_id
1 'polypeptide(L)'
;RDVVHNPWLLHHDGTFYLFYMGNYGDGTFRGHRFNQRIGLASADDPAGPWTRLEQPLPQSAPGSWDDMVTCNPSVCRMADGRFIMLYRGYSHRDVPPGHGDILLGAAFADRPEGPFVRHSAPSPPDES
;
A
#
# COMPACT_ATOMS: atom_id res chain seq x y z
N ARG A 1 -2.14 19.01 -5.18
CA ARG A 1 -0.78 18.55 -5.53
C ARG A 1 -0.58 17.21 -4.86
N ASP A 2 -0.19 16.20 -5.61
CA ASP A 2 0.05 14.87 -5.05
C ASP A 2 1.26 14.94 -4.12
N VAL A 3 1.10 14.37 -2.94
CA VAL A 3 2.14 14.26 -1.93
C VAL A 3 2.59 12.81 -1.90
N VAL A 4 3.87 12.62 -2.17
CA VAL A 4 4.54 11.32 -2.05
C VAL A 4 5.32 11.29 -0.74
N HIS A 5 5.08 10.27 0.08
CA HIS A 5 5.65 10.14 1.42
C HIS A 5 5.75 8.66 1.83
N ASN A 6 6.34 8.38 2.99
CA ASN A 6 6.54 7.05 3.57
C ASN A 6 7.14 6.04 2.56
N PRO A 7 8.35 6.31 2.05
CA PRO A 7 8.98 5.44 1.07
C PRO A 7 9.39 4.10 1.70
N TRP A 8 9.22 3.03 0.93
CA TRP A 8 9.78 1.71 1.19
C TRP A 8 10.48 1.21 -0.07
N LEU A 9 11.77 0.90 0.03
CA LEU A 9 12.59 0.50 -1.10
C LEU A 9 12.84 -1.01 -1.07
N LEU A 10 12.63 -1.67 -2.20
CA LEU A 10 12.99 -3.06 -2.47
C LEU A 10 13.96 -3.10 -3.65
N HIS A 11 15.07 -3.82 -3.55
CA HIS A 11 15.95 -4.09 -4.68
C HIS A 11 15.82 -5.56 -5.07
N HIS A 12 15.50 -5.83 -6.33
CA HIS A 12 15.28 -7.18 -6.84
C HIS A 12 15.64 -7.26 -8.33
N ASP A 13 16.44 -8.27 -8.69
CA ASP A 13 16.82 -8.59 -10.06
C ASP A 13 17.38 -7.40 -10.87
N GLY A 14 18.15 -6.53 -10.19
CA GLY A 14 18.79 -5.35 -10.80
C GLY A 14 17.88 -4.13 -10.90
N THR A 15 16.64 -4.21 -10.43
CA THR A 15 15.67 -3.12 -10.42
C THR A 15 15.36 -2.69 -8.98
N PHE A 16 15.26 -1.38 -8.79
CA PHE A 16 14.76 -0.76 -7.57
C PHE A 16 13.26 -0.54 -7.68
N TYR A 17 12.53 -0.92 -6.64
CA TYR A 17 11.10 -0.80 -6.49
C TYR A 17 10.80 0.10 -5.28
N LEU A 18 10.37 1.32 -5.56
CA LEU A 18 9.98 2.31 -4.55
C LEU A 18 8.47 2.24 -4.35
N PHE A 19 8.05 1.61 -3.25
CA PHE A 19 6.69 1.70 -2.75
C PHE A 19 6.55 3.01 -1.96
N TYR A 20 5.44 3.70 -2.13
CA TYR A 20 5.24 4.99 -1.48
C TYR A 20 3.76 5.23 -1.22
N MET A 21 3.45 6.14 -0.30
CA MET A 21 2.11 6.66 -0.16
C MET A 21 1.90 7.81 -1.13
N GLY A 22 0.86 7.69 -1.96
CA GLY A 22 0.32 8.77 -2.76
C GLY A 22 -1.04 9.18 -2.24
N ASN A 23 -1.41 10.45 -2.43
CA ASN A 23 -2.76 10.93 -2.21
C ASN A 23 -3.29 11.62 -3.47
N TYR A 24 -4.48 11.23 -3.90
CA TYR A 24 -5.23 11.94 -4.96
C TYR A 24 -6.40 12.67 -4.28
N GLY A 25 -6.33 14.00 -4.19
CA GLY A 25 -7.29 14.77 -3.41
C GLY A 25 -7.70 16.09 -4.06
N ASP A 26 -8.85 16.60 -3.65
CA ASP A 26 -9.46 17.87 -4.04
C ASP A 26 -8.82 19.10 -3.36
N GLY A 27 -7.70 18.92 -2.65
CA GLY A 27 -7.04 19.96 -1.86
C GLY A 27 -7.57 20.11 -0.43
N THR A 28 -8.61 19.36 -0.02
CA THR A 28 -9.13 19.40 1.34
C THR A 28 -8.39 18.45 2.27
N PHE A 29 -8.30 18.79 3.56
CA PHE A 29 -7.69 17.91 4.58
C PHE A 29 -8.33 16.51 4.61
N ARG A 30 -9.66 16.43 4.45
CA ARG A 30 -10.39 15.15 4.41
C ARG A 30 -10.09 14.36 3.14
N GLY A 31 -10.10 15.00 1.97
CA GLY A 31 -9.71 14.35 0.71
C GLY A 31 -8.28 13.81 0.76
N HIS A 32 -7.35 14.58 1.31
CA HIS A 32 -5.96 14.13 1.49
C HIS A 32 -5.81 12.94 2.45
N ARG A 33 -6.61 12.88 3.52
CA ARG A 33 -6.53 11.82 4.52
C ARG A 33 -7.17 10.50 4.05
N PHE A 34 -8.28 10.57 3.32
CA PHE A 34 -9.07 9.38 2.98
C PHE A 34 -8.83 8.84 1.57
N ASN A 35 -8.05 9.52 0.74
CA ASN A 35 -7.69 9.03 -0.59
C ASN A 35 -6.24 8.55 -0.68
N GLN A 36 -5.66 8.15 0.46
CA GLN A 36 -4.31 7.59 0.51
C GLN A 36 -4.27 6.19 -0.09
N ARG A 37 -3.37 5.97 -1.04
CA ARG A 37 -3.10 4.67 -1.65
C ARG A 37 -1.59 4.42 -1.71
N ILE A 38 -1.19 3.16 -1.78
CA ILE A 38 0.21 2.82 -2.02
C ILE A 38 0.44 2.85 -3.53
N GLY A 39 1.40 3.65 -3.97
CA GLY A 39 1.93 3.63 -5.31
C GLY A 39 3.22 2.83 -5.38
N LEU A 40 3.64 2.52 -6.61
CA LEU A 40 4.91 1.89 -6.92
C LEU A 40 5.58 2.69 -8.03
N ALA A 41 6.90 2.86 -7.93
CA ALA A 41 7.74 3.24 -9.05
C ALA A 41 8.97 2.35 -9.15
N SER A 42 9.48 2.14 -10.35
CA SER A 42 10.69 1.35 -10.59
C SER A 42 11.77 2.13 -11.33
N ALA A 43 13.04 1.78 -11.06
CA ALA A 43 14.22 2.36 -11.70
C ALA A 43 15.39 1.38 -11.68
N ASP A 44 16.30 1.49 -12.64
CA ASP A 44 17.55 0.71 -12.64
C ASP A 44 18.65 1.38 -11.77
N ASP A 45 18.51 2.67 -11.47
CA ASP A 45 19.38 3.45 -10.59
C ASP A 45 18.54 4.01 -9.42
N PRO A 46 19.02 3.95 -8.16
CA PRO A 46 18.26 4.45 -7.01
C PRO A 46 18.05 5.98 -7.02
N ALA A 47 18.80 6.73 -7.84
CA ALA A 47 18.57 8.14 -8.11
C ALA A 47 17.50 8.40 -9.19
N GLY A 48 16.98 7.35 -9.82
CA GLY A 48 16.02 7.41 -10.93
C GLY A 48 16.69 7.47 -12.30
N PRO A 49 15.93 7.76 -13.38
CA PRO A 49 14.53 8.17 -13.38
C PRO A 49 13.58 7.06 -12.93
N TRP A 50 12.50 7.47 -12.25
CA TRP A 50 11.49 6.55 -11.72
C TRP A 50 10.29 6.44 -12.65
N THR A 51 9.96 5.23 -13.08
CA THR A 51 8.75 4.92 -13.84
C THR A 51 7.64 4.51 -12.89
N ARG A 52 6.54 5.28 -12.84
CA ARG A 52 5.41 4.99 -11.94
C ARG A 52 4.50 3.92 -12.52
N LEU A 53 4.04 3.01 -11.68
CA LEU A 53 2.91 2.14 -11.99
C LEU A 53 1.63 2.98 -12.02
N GLU A 54 0.78 2.78 -13.03
CA GLU A 54 -0.44 3.56 -13.20
C GLU A 54 -1.48 3.30 -12.12
N GLN A 55 -1.57 2.05 -11.65
CA GLN A 55 -2.56 1.62 -10.67
C GLN A 55 -1.92 1.50 -9.27
N PRO A 56 -2.66 1.88 -8.21
CA PRO A 56 -2.20 1.68 -6.84
C PRO A 56 -2.20 0.20 -6.43
N LEU A 57 -1.47 -0.08 -5.35
CA LEU A 57 -1.33 -1.39 -4.73
C LEU A 57 -1.86 -1.37 -3.27
N PRO A 58 -2.38 -2.50 -2.76
CA PRO A 58 -3.15 -3.44 -3.57
C PRO A 58 -4.30 -2.69 -4.28
N GLN A 59 -4.80 -3.25 -5.38
CA GLN A 59 -5.93 -2.64 -6.09
C GLN A 59 -7.15 -2.49 -5.17
N SER A 60 -7.92 -1.43 -5.36
CA SER A 60 -9.12 -1.15 -4.57
C SER A 60 -10.12 -2.32 -4.65
N ALA A 61 -10.60 -2.78 -3.50
CA ALA A 61 -11.64 -3.78 -3.40
C ALA A 61 -12.84 -3.16 -2.67
N PRO A 62 -13.85 -2.63 -3.38
CA PRO A 62 -14.98 -1.96 -2.74
C PRO A 62 -15.62 -2.84 -1.68
N GLY A 63 -15.68 -2.35 -0.44
CA GLY A 63 -16.25 -3.06 0.69
C GLY A 63 -15.37 -4.03 1.44
N SER A 64 -14.08 -4.08 1.12
CA SER A 64 -13.09 -4.64 2.03
C SER A 64 -12.86 -3.73 3.23
N TRP A 65 -12.27 -4.29 4.27
CA TRP A 65 -11.89 -3.59 5.52
C TRP A 65 -10.84 -2.47 5.31
N ASP A 66 -10.19 -2.45 4.14
CA ASP A 66 -9.17 -1.47 3.73
C ASP A 66 -9.60 -0.65 2.50
N ASP A 67 -10.88 -0.68 2.13
CA ASP A 67 -11.38 -0.10 0.87
C ASP A 67 -11.18 1.41 0.78
N MET A 68 -11.08 2.10 1.91
CA MET A 68 -10.97 3.54 1.96
C MET A 68 -9.52 4.02 2.02
N VAL A 69 -8.63 3.40 2.77
CA VAL A 69 -7.20 3.76 2.82
C VAL A 69 -6.33 2.51 2.87
N THR A 70 -5.26 2.52 2.07
CA THR A 70 -4.12 1.61 2.17
C THR A 70 -2.85 2.44 2.29
N CYS A 71 -2.05 2.22 3.33
CA CYS A 71 -0.89 3.05 3.63
C CYS A 71 0.24 2.30 4.34
N ASN A 72 1.39 2.97 4.49
CA ASN A 72 2.55 2.49 5.23
C ASN A 72 3.01 1.08 4.78
N PRO A 73 3.39 0.92 3.50
CA PRO A 73 3.78 -0.38 2.98
C PRO A 73 5.11 -0.85 3.58
N SER A 74 5.21 -2.14 3.81
CA SER A 74 6.46 -2.87 3.99
C SER A 74 6.43 -4.10 3.10
N VAL A 75 7.39 -4.20 2.19
CA VAL A 75 7.44 -5.26 1.17
C VAL A 75 8.73 -6.03 1.26
N CYS A 76 8.66 -7.36 1.28
CA CYS A 76 9.83 -8.22 1.18
C CYS A 76 9.57 -9.42 0.27
N ARG A 77 10.67 -9.99 -0.23
CA ARG A 77 10.65 -11.27 -0.95
C ARG A 77 10.68 -12.41 0.07
N MET A 78 9.79 -13.37 -0.11
CA MET A 78 9.66 -14.58 0.70
C MET A 78 10.62 -15.67 0.22
N ALA A 79 10.82 -16.70 1.06
CA ALA A 79 11.70 -17.83 0.74
C ALA A 79 11.23 -18.66 -0.48
N ASP A 80 9.93 -18.67 -0.76
CA ASP A 80 9.33 -19.33 -1.92
C ASP A 80 9.42 -18.50 -3.21
N GLY A 81 10.05 -17.33 -3.15
CA GLY A 81 10.23 -16.42 -4.27
C GLY A 81 9.08 -15.42 -4.49
N ARG A 82 7.95 -15.58 -3.81
CA ARG A 82 6.84 -14.60 -3.85
C ARG A 82 7.18 -13.35 -3.03
N PHE A 83 6.31 -12.36 -3.11
CA PHE A 83 6.40 -11.11 -2.39
C PHE A 83 5.24 -10.98 -1.43
N ILE A 84 5.51 -10.47 -0.23
CA ILE A 84 4.50 -10.10 0.75
C ILE A 84 4.58 -8.60 0.98
N MET A 85 3.43 -7.95 0.97
CA MET A 85 3.23 -6.57 1.41
C MET A 85 2.42 -6.60 2.70
N LEU A 86 3.03 -6.11 3.78
CA LEU A 86 2.31 -5.71 4.98
C LEU A 86 1.96 -4.22 4.85
N TYR A 87 0.74 -3.86 5.23
CA TYR A 87 0.28 -2.49 5.11
C TYR A 87 -0.81 -2.19 6.13
N ARG A 88 -1.01 -0.91 6.40
CA ARG A 88 -2.12 -0.40 7.21
C ARG A 88 -3.34 -0.18 6.30
N GLY A 89 -4.47 -0.74 6.68
CA GLY A 89 -5.76 -0.52 6.03
C GLY A 89 -6.76 0.15 6.95
N TYR A 90 -7.74 0.82 6.34
CA TYR A 90 -8.82 1.48 7.07
C TYR A 90 -10.07 1.61 6.21
N SER A 91 -11.23 1.33 6.81
CA SER A 91 -12.56 1.54 6.23
C SER A 91 -13.49 2.18 7.26
N HIS A 92 -14.53 2.87 6.78
CA HIS A 92 -15.48 3.63 7.60
C HIS A 92 -16.85 2.98 7.77
N ARG A 93 -17.03 1.76 7.25
CA ARG A 93 -18.37 1.21 6.98
C ARG A 93 -19.33 1.22 8.17
N ASP A 94 -18.84 1.14 9.41
CA ASP A 94 -19.72 1.00 10.58
C ASP A 94 -19.42 1.95 11.76
N VAL A 95 -18.53 2.95 11.60
CA VAL A 95 -18.12 3.80 12.73
C VAL A 95 -17.87 5.26 12.32
N PRO A 96 -18.27 6.25 13.15
CA PRO A 96 -18.03 7.67 12.86
C PRO A 96 -16.58 8.01 12.46
N PRO A 97 -16.36 9.08 11.68
CA PRO A 97 -15.04 9.61 11.33
C PRO A 97 -14.06 9.63 12.51
N GLY A 98 -12.98 8.83 12.44
CA GLY A 98 -11.99 8.72 13.52
C GLY A 98 -12.14 7.53 14.46
N HIS A 99 -13.16 6.69 14.29
CA HIS A 99 -13.46 5.56 15.18
C HIS A 99 -13.43 4.18 14.49
N GLY A 100 -13.07 4.11 13.20
CA GLY A 100 -12.90 2.82 12.52
C GLY A 100 -11.63 2.08 12.98
N ASP A 101 -11.63 0.76 12.88
CA ASP A 101 -10.46 -0.04 13.20
C ASP A 101 -9.35 0.21 12.18
N ILE A 102 -8.15 0.50 12.70
CA ILE A 102 -6.93 0.52 11.92
C ILE A 102 -6.36 -0.89 11.99
N LEU A 103 -6.36 -1.58 10.85
CA LEU A 103 -5.94 -2.97 10.80
C LEU A 103 -4.66 -3.13 9.97
N LEU A 104 -3.87 -4.13 10.32
CA LEU A 104 -2.72 -4.55 9.53
C LEU A 104 -3.17 -5.67 8.59
N GLY A 105 -2.92 -5.48 7.29
CA GLY A 105 -3.20 -6.45 6.25
C GLY A 105 -1.92 -7.04 5.69
N ALA A 106 -2.05 -8.26 5.18
CA ALA A 106 -1.05 -8.88 4.32
C ALA A 106 -1.63 -9.06 2.92
N ALA A 107 -0.84 -8.77 1.89
CA ALA A 107 -1.15 -9.10 0.51
C ALA A 107 0.05 -9.77 -0.16
N PHE A 108 -0.19 -10.69 -1.07
CA PHE A 108 0.82 -11.52 -1.71
C PHE A 108 0.83 -11.32 -3.22
N ALA A 109 2.02 -11.39 -3.82
CA ALA A 109 2.21 -11.30 -5.27
C ALA A 109 3.33 -12.22 -5.73
N ASP A 110 3.26 -12.69 -6.98
CA ASP A 110 4.36 -13.46 -7.59
C ASP A 110 5.47 -12.56 -8.15
N ARG A 111 5.21 -11.25 -8.24
CA ARG A 111 6.10 -10.22 -8.77
C ARG A 111 6.13 -8.99 -7.87
N PRO A 112 7.21 -8.21 -7.84
CA PRO A 112 7.27 -6.98 -7.05
C PRO A 112 6.26 -5.93 -7.50
N GLU A 113 5.82 -5.94 -8.76
CA GLU A 113 4.79 -5.02 -9.27
C GLU A 113 3.35 -5.45 -8.94
N GLY A 114 3.17 -6.61 -8.33
CA GLY A 114 1.86 -7.21 -8.13
C GLY A 114 1.41 -8.12 -9.28
N PRO A 115 0.11 -8.44 -9.37
CA PRO A 115 -0.96 -7.95 -8.49
C PRO A 115 -0.82 -8.47 -7.06
N PHE A 116 -0.98 -7.58 -6.08
CA PHE A 116 -1.03 -7.96 -4.66
C PHE A 116 -2.44 -8.39 -4.27
N VAL A 117 -2.59 -9.67 -3.93
CA VAL A 117 -3.84 -10.29 -3.51
C VAL A 117 -3.90 -10.35 -1.99
N ARG A 118 -4.94 -9.77 -1.39
CA ARG A 118 -5.15 -9.74 0.06
C ARG A 118 -5.28 -11.14 0.64
N HIS A 119 -4.67 -11.36 1.79
CA HIS A 119 -4.99 -12.50 2.64
C HIS A 119 -6.40 -12.33 3.24
N SER A 120 -7.16 -13.42 3.35
CA SER A 120 -8.61 -13.39 3.60
C SER A 120 -9.07 -12.93 5.00
N ALA A 121 -8.17 -12.42 5.85
CA ALA A 121 -8.52 -11.65 7.04
C ALA A 121 -7.32 -10.79 7.48
N PRO A 122 -7.53 -9.54 7.92
CA PRO A 122 -6.52 -8.81 8.66
C PRO A 122 -6.34 -9.48 10.02
N SER A 123 -5.11 -9.82 10.40
CA SER A 123 -4.83 -10.26 11.76
C SER A 123 -4.69 -9.02 12.64
N PRO A 124 -5.46 -8.85 13.72
CA PRO A 124 -5.06 -7.89 14.74
C PRO A 124 -3.65 -8.27 15.24
N PRO A 125 -2.77 -7.31 15.54
CA PRO A 125 -1.55 -7.62 16.29
C PRO A 125 -1.98 -8.30 17.59
N ASP A 126 -1.35 -9.43 17.91
CA ASP A 126 -1.60 -10.17 19.14
C ASP A 126 -1.32 -9.23 20.34
N GLU A 127 -2.36 -8.89 21.10
CA GLU A 127 -2.20 -8.16 22.35
C GLU A 127 -1.87 -9.16 23.46
N SER A 128 -0.60 -9.56 23.55
CA SER A 128 -0.05 -10.30 24.68
C SER A 128 0.34 -9.38 25.82
#